data_AF-A0A261CFK5-F1
#
_entry.id   AF-A0A261CFK5-F1
#
_cell.length_a   1.000
_cell.length_b   1.000
_cell.length_c   1.000
_cell.angle_alpha   90.00
_cell.angle_beta   90.00
_cell.angle_gamma   90.00
#
_symmetry.space_group_name_H-M   'P 1'
#
loop_
_entity.id
_entity.type
_entity.pdbx_description
1 polymer ?
#
loop_
_entity_poly.entity_id
_entity_poly.type
_entity_poly.pdbx_seq_one_letter_code
_entity_poly.pdbx_strand_id
1 'polypeptide(L)'
;MTYLIQHVQWSLFCNDAPWSTEQEMKMREELAMQRTLEYFQNNIPIHAQRLIGRDDIKTLLSRIIDGLQYPRLNKQLLYVLIDRLLLQVFPELDELGQHPLQ
;
A
#
# COMPACT_ATOMS: atom_id res chain seq x y z
N MET A 1 -19.38 -4.95 12.46
CA MET A 1 -17.93 -4.91 12.79
C MET A 1 -17.26 -6.27 12.59
N THR A 2 -17.64 -7.31 13.33
CA THR A 2 -16.97 -8.64 13.28
C THR A 2 -16.98 -9.30 11.90
N TYR A 3 -18.07 -9.16 11.14
CA TYR A 3 -18.17 -9.70 9.77
C TYR A 3 -17.24 -8.99 8.79
N LEU A 4 -17.10 -7.66 8.88
CA LEU A 4 -16.20 -6.88 8.04
C LEU A 4 -14.74 -7.25 8.34
N ILE A 5 -14.38 -7.33 9.62
CA ILE A 5 -13.03 -7.72 10.07
C ILE A 5 -12.70 -9.13 9.61
N GLN A 6 -13.64 -10.08 9.76
CA GLN A 6 -13.46 -11.44 9.25
C GLN A 6 -13.31 -11.47 7.74
N HIS A 7 -14.06 -10.65 7.00
CA HIS A 7 -13.98 -10.63 5.54
C HIS A 7 -12.67 -10.00 5.04
N VAL A 8 -12.19 -8.95 5.70
CA VAL A 8 -10.86 -8.36 5.47
C VAL A 8 -9.76 -9.36 5.83
N GLN A 9 -9.84 -10.03 6.98
CA GLN A 9 -8.88 -11.07 7.35
C GLN A 9 -8.89 -12.23 6.35
N TRP A 10 -10.06 -12.69 5.93
CA TRP A 10 -10.18 -13.80 4.99
C TRP A 10 -9.63 -13.42 3.61
N SER A 11 -9.97 -12.23 3.09
CA SER A 11 -9.46 -11.74 1.81
C SER A 11 -7.95 -11.44 1.80
N LEU A 12 -7.35 -11.12 2.95
CA LEU A 12 -5.92 -10.85 3.07
C LEU A 12 -5.06 -12.08 3.40
N PHE A 13 -5.60 -13.03 4.16
CA PHE A 13 -4.85 -14.16 4.70
C PHE A 13 -5.30 -15.53 4.15
N CYS A 14 -6.54 -15.68 3.69
CA CYS A 14 -7.05 -16.92 3.11
C CYS A 14 -7.07 -16.83 1.58
N ASN A 15 -5.97 -17.28 0.97
CA ASN A 15 -5.95 -17.65 -0.45
C ASN A 15 -6.39 -19.11 -0.57
N ASP A 16 -7.70 -19.38 -0.65
CA ASP A 16 -8.20 -20.62 -1.25
C ASP A 16 -8.04 -20.62 -2.78
N ALA A 17 -7.60 -19.49 -3.35
CA ALA A 17 -7.15 -19.43 -4.73
C ALA A 17 -5.91 -20.32 -4.90
N PRO A 18 -5.81 -21.12 -5.98
CA PRO A 18 -4.59 -21.84 -6.29
C PRO A 18 -3.44 -20.84 -6.26
N TRP A 19 -2.36 -21.18 -5.55
CA TRP A 19 -1.17 -20.36 -5.43
C TRP A 19 -0.86 -19.75 -6.79
N SER A 20 -0.79 -18.41 -6.83
CA SER A 20 -0.42 -17.70 -8.04
C SER A 20 0.85 -18.35 -8.57
N THR A 21 0.83 -18.83 -9.81
CA THR A 21 2.03 -19.34 -10.44
C THR A 21 3.12 -18.26 -10.35
N GLU A 22 4.39 -18.66 -10.29
CA GLU A 22 5.50 -17.70 -10.19
C GLU A 22 5.43 -16.63 -11.30
N GLN A 23 4.90 -17.01 -12.46
CA GLN A 23 4.57 -16.13 -13.58
C GLN A 23 3.48 -15.10 -13.23
N GLU A 24 2.38 -15.50 -12.63
CA GLU A 24 1.31 -14.59 -12.20
C GLU A 24 1.78 -13.64 -11.10
N MET A 25 2.60 -14.12 -10.16
CA MET A 25 3.19 -13.27 -9.11
C MET A 25 4.07 -12.19 -9.72
N LYS A 26 4.96 -12.57 -10.64
CA LYS A 26 5.83 -11.64 -11.35
C LYS A 26 5.04 -10.64 -12.20
N MET A 27 4.00 -11.10 -12.89
CA MET A 27 3.13 -10.22 -13.68
C MET A 27 2.41 -9.18 -12.79
N ARG A 28 1.97 -9.58 -11.60
CA ARG A 28 1.34 -8.66 -10.63
C ARG A 28 2.34 -7.64 -10.08
N GLU A 29 3.56 -8.07 -9.81
CA GLU A 29 4.64 -7.17 -9.37
C GLU A 29 4.95 -6.12 -10.43
N GLU A 30 5.16 -6.54 -11.68
CA GLU A 30 5.40 -5.64 -12.82
C GLU A 30 4.24 -4.65 -13.02
N LEU A 31 3.00 -5.13 -12.94
CA LEU A 31 1.81 -4.27 -13.06
C LEU A 31 1.72 -3.26 -11.92
N ALA A 32 1.95 -3.68 -10.67
CA ALA A 32 1.93 -2.80 -9.51
C ALA A 32 3.01 -1.71 -9.61
N MET A 33 4.21 -2.08 -10.04
CA MET A 33 5.31 -1.15 -10.30
C MET A 33 4.93 -0.12 -11.37
N GLN A 34 4.41 -0.59 -12.51
CA GLN A 34 4.01 0.28 -13.62
C GLN A 34 2.92 1.28 -13.19
N ARG A 35 1.88 0.81 -12.49
CA ARG A 35 0.79 1.66 -12.00
C ARG A 35 1.26 2.70 -11.00
N THR A 36 2.16 2.31 -10.10
CA THR A 36 2.71 3.22 -9.09
C THR A 36 3.55 4.31 -9.77
N LEU A 37 4.42 3.93 -10.71
CA LEU A 37 5.22 4.90 -11.47
C LEU A 37 4.36 5.84 -12.32
N GLU A 38 3.30 5.33 -12.96
CA GLU A 38 2.32 6.14 -13.70
C GLU A 38 1.63 7.15 -12.77
N TYR A 39 1.14 6.69 -11.62
CA TYR A 39 0.51 7.55 -10.63
C TYR A 39 1.44 8.66 -10.16
N PHE A 40 2.68 8.34 -9.81
CA PHE A 40 3.65 9.35 -9.40
C PHE A 40 3.99 10.31 -10.55
N GLN A 41 4.20 9.84 -11.77
CA GLN A 41 4.46 10.73 -12.90
C GLN A 41 3.35 11.78 -13.10
N ASN A 42 2.10 11.38 -12.86
CA ASN A 42 0.93 12.27 -13.00
C ASN A 42 0.71 13.17 -11.77
N ASN A 43 1.17 12.77 -10.58
CA ASN A 43 0.88 13.45 -9.31
C ASN A 43 2.11 14.05 -8.60
N ILE A 44 3.33 13.89 -9.13
CA ILE A 44 4.53 14.46 -8.50
C ILE A 44 4.42 15.99 -8.50
N PRO A 45 4.58 16.64 -7.33
CA PRO A 45 4.60 18.10 -7.24
C PRO A 45 5.68 18.69 -8.15
N ILE A 46 5.34 19.76 -8.88
CA ILE A 46 6.26 20.47 -9.80
C ILE A 46 7.58 20.87 -9.09
N HIS A 47 7.51 21.13 -7.78
CA HIS A 47 8.67 21.45 -6.94
C HIS A 47 9.65 20.29 -6.78
N ALA A 48 9.16 19.05 -6.66
CA ALA A 48 10.01 17.87 -6.58
C ALA A 48 10.69 17.57 -7.92
N GLN A 49 10.00 17.79 -9.04
CA GLN A 49 10.58 17.67 -10.39
C GLN A 49 11.75 18.63 -10.63
N ARG A 50 11.70 19.86 -10.08
CA ARG A 50 12.78 20.85 -10.23
C ARG A 50 13.99 20.56 -9.36
N LEU A 51 13.81 19.93 -8.19
CA LEU A 51 14.89 19.71 -7.23
C LEU A 51 15.73 18.47 -7.55
N ILE A 52 15.11 17.40 -8.05
CA ILE A 52 15.75 16.09 -8.21
C ILE A 52 16.00 15.74 -9.69
N GLY A 53 15.36 16.42 -10.65
CA GLY A 53 15.43 16.04 -12.07
C GLY A 53 14.52 14.84 -12.38
N ARG A 54 13.88 14.83 -13.57
CA ARG A 54 12.82 13.85 -13.88
C ARG A 54 13.30 12.40 -13.92
N ASP A 55 14.50 12.14 -14.41
CA ASP A 55 15.04 10.79 -14.56
C ASP A 55 15.46 10.18 -13.21
N ASP A 56 16.07 10.99 -12.33
CA ASP A 56 16.46 10.54 -10.98
C ASP A 56 15.26 10.22 -10.09
N ILE A 57 14.13 10.94 -10.24
CA ILE A 57 12.91 10.64 -9.48
C ILE A 57 12.33 9.28 -9.86
N LYS A 58 12.34 8.90 -11.14
CA LYS A 58 11.84 7.59 -11.58
C LYS A 58 12.68 6.47 -10.99
N THR A 59 14.00 6.59 -11.04
CA THR A 59 14.92 5.60 -10.45
C THR A 59 14.80 5.55 -8.93
N LEU A 60 14.67 6.70 -8.27
CA LEU A 60 14.44 6.77 -6.82
C LEU A 60 13.13 6.08 -6.42
N LEU A 61 12.03 6.39 -7.12
CA LEU A 61 10.73 5.79 -6.87
C LEU A 61 10.74 4.28 -7.14
N SER A 62 11.36 3.84 -8.23
CA SER A 62 11.56 2.42 -8.51
C SER A 62 12.21 1.71 -7.32
N ARG A 63 13.32 2.25 -6.80
CA ARG A 63 14.02 1.67 -5.65
C ARG A 63 13.19 1.66 -4.37
N ILE A 64 12.38 2.69 -4.14
CA ILE A 64 11.47 2.74 -3.00
C ILE A 64 10.39 1.66 -3.14
N ILE A 65 9.81 1.53 -4.33
CA ILE A 65 8.81 0.51 -4.65
C ILE A 65 9.41 -0.89 -4.46
N ASP A 66 10.59 -1.15 -5.01
CA ASP A 66 11.30 -2.43 -4.86
C ASP A 66 11.57 -2.75 -3.38
N GLY A 67 11.94 -1.74 -2.58
CA GLY A 67 12.06 -1.89 -1.13
C GLY A 67 10.72 -2.26 -0.47
N LEU A 68 9.63 -1.61 -0.87
CA LEU A 68 8.29 -1.90 -0.37
C LEU A 68 7.77 -3.29 -0.81
N GLN A 69 8.25 -3.85 -1.93
CA GLN A 69 7.94 -5.22 -2.35
C GLN A 69 8.56 -6.28 -1.41
N TYR A 70 9.53 -5.91 -0.57
CA TYR A 70 10.11 -6.83 0.39
C TYR A 70 9.02 -7.40 1.34
N PRO A 71 8.94 -8.74 1.56
CA PRO A 71 7.80 -9.37 2.23
C PRO A 71 7.45 -8.80 3.61
N ARG A 72 8.45 -8.34 4.37
CA ARG A 72 8.23 -7.70 5.68
C ARG A 72 7.69 -6.28 5.56
N LEU A 73 8.19 -5.51 4.59
CA LEU A 73 7.76 -4.12 4.35
C LEU A 73 6.39 -4.07 3.70
N ASN A 74 6.10 -4.98 2.77
CA ASN A 74 4.79 -5.12 2.16
C ASN A 74 3.69 -5.41 3.21
N LYS A 75 3.97 -6.34 4.14
CA LYS A 75 3.05 -6.61 5.26
C LYS A 75 2.86 -5.39 6.16
N GLN A 76 3.93 -4.68 6.49
CA GLN A 76 3.83 -3.47 7.31
C GLN A 76 3.03 -2.37 6.60
N LEU A 77 3.26 -2.17 5.31
CA LEU A 77 2.51 -1.23 4.49
C LEU A 77 1.03 -1.60 4.47
N LEU A 78 0.71 -2.88 4.28
CA LEU A 78 -0.66 -3.37 4.33
C LEU A 78 -1.34 -3.05 5.67
N TYR A 79 -0.67 -3.28 6.80
CA TYR A 79 -1.22 -2.94 8.11
C TYR A 79 -1.50 -1.44 8.25
N VAL A 80 -0.56 -0.59 7.81
CA VAL A 80 -0.75 0.88 7.83
C VAL A 80 -1.91 1.31 6.94
N LEU A 81 -2.07 0.69 5.77
CA LEU A 81 -3.19 0.99 4.85
C LEU A 81 -4.53 0.55 5.42
N ILE A 82 -4.59 -0.62 6.05
CA ILE A 82 -5.79 -1.11 6.73
C ILE A 82 -6.16 -0.20 7.90
N ASP A 83 -5.19 0.19 8.71
CA ASP A 83 -5.40 1.08 9.86
C ASP A 83 -6.01 2.42 9.40
N ARG A 84 -5.44 3.03 8.35
CA ARG A 84 -6.00 4.25 7.77
C ARG A 84 -7.37 4.04 7.11
N LEU A 85 -7.62 2.89 6.48
CA LEU A 85 -8.93 2.55 5.92
C LEU A 85 -9.97 2.36 7.03
N LEU A 86 -9.59 1.75 8.16
CA LEU A 86 -10.46 1.61 9.32
C LEU A 86 -10.84 2.97 9.90
N LEU A 87 -9.90 3.92 10.00
CA LEU A 87 -10.20 5.30 10.42
C LEU A 87 -11.13 6.04 9.43
N GLN A 88 -11.01 5.78 8.13
CA GLN A 88 -11.90 6.37 7.12
C GLN A 88 -13.32 5.78 7.17
N VAL A 89 -13.44 4.47 7.41
CA VAL A 89 -14.72 3.76 7.45
C VAL A 89 -15.43 3.96 8.80
N PHE A 90 -14.66 4.04 9.87
CA PHE A 90 -15.14 4.20 11.25
C PHE A 90 -14.39 5.37 11.91
N PRO A 91 -14.76 6.62 11.58
CA PRO A 91 -14.14 7.80 12.18
C PRO A 91 -14.32 7.84 13.71
N GLU A 92 -15.30 7.13 14.26
CA GLU A 92 -15.49 6.96 15.71
C GLU A 92 -14.30 6.28 16.43
N LEU A 93 -13.46 5.55 15.70
CA LEU A 93 -12.24 4.96 16.25
C LEU A 93 -11.13 5.99 16.48
N ASP A 94 -11.16 7.10 15.74
CA ASP A 94 -10.22 8.22 15.93
C ASP A 94 -10.52 8.96 17.24
N GLU A 95 -11.80 9.12 17.57
CA GLU A 95 -12.26 9.79 18.80
C GLU A 95 -11.92 8.99 20.07
N LEU A 96 -11.99 7.65 20.01
CA LEU A 96 -11.58 6.75 21.10
C LEU A 96 -10.07 6.78 21.38
N GLY A 97 -9.24 7.13 20.41
CA GLY A 97 -7.80 7.33 20.60
C GLY A 97 -7.44 8.68 21.22
N GLN A 98 -8.33 9.67 21.14
CA GLN A 98 -8.13 11.02 21.68
C GLN A 98 -8.65 11.21 23.11
N HIS A 99 -9.45 10.28 23.64
CA HIS A 99 -9.88 10.30 25.04
C HIS A 99 -9.06 9.28 25.86
N PRO A 100 -7.90 9.67 26.43
CA PRO A 100 -7.28 8.83 27.45
C PRO A 100 -8.28 8.68 28.60
N LEU A 101 -8.42 7.43 29.05
CA LEU A 101 -9.20 7.00 30.21
C LEU A 101 -9.21 8.06 31.31
N GLN A 102 -10.39 8.62 31.59
CA GLN A 102 -10.69 9.21 32.90
C GLN A 102 -11.03 8.08 33.89
#